data_AF-A0A810NG42-F1
#
_entry.id   AF-A0A810NG42-F1
#
_cell.length_a   1.000
_cell.length_b   1.000
_cell.length_c   1.000
_cell.angle_alpha   90.00
_cell.angle_beta   90.00
_cell.angle_gamma   90.00
#
_symmetry.space_group_name_H-M   'P 1'
#
loop_
_entity.id
_entity.type
_entity.pdbx_description
1 polymer ?
#
loop_
_entity_poly.entity_id
_entity_poly.type
_entity_poly.pdbx_seq_one_letter_code
_entity_poly.pdbx_strand_id
1 'polypeptide(L)'
;MTALTQVMVSTHKDRPQVLVLGERVAPGLVITPGVDGAGRYGGGWLLTHVATGHAVLGCATCLYCARRAAATLIGIDWTRAGADLAGDEQVRAAVQGEAARIVRDCNAWTCEIPDGC
;
A
#
# COMPACT_ATOMS: atom_id res chain seq x y z
N MET A 1 19.89 -4.50 -1.54
CA MET A 1 18.85 -3.48 -1.28
C MET A 1 18.39 -3.66 0.16
N THR A 2 18.77 -2.75 1.04
CA THR A 2 18.45 -2.84 2.47
C THR A 2 17.07 -2.21 2.69
N ALA A 3 16.05 -3.01 2.97
CA ALA A 3 14.74 -2.51 3.33
C ALA A 3 14.84 -1.77 4.67
N LEU A 4 14.81 -0.44 4.64
CA LEU A 4 14.72 0.38 5.84
C LEU A 4 13.32 0.22 6.42
N THR A 5 13.22 -0.61 7.46
CA THR A 5 12.03 -0.73 8.30
C THR A 5 11.94 0.55 9.13
N GLN A 6 10.99 1.44 8.83
CA GLN A 6 10.83 2.68 9.58
C GLN A 6 9.96 2.44 10.80
N VAL A 7 10.55 2.52 11.99
CA VAL A 7 9.87 2.44 13.29
C VAL A 7 9.42 3.85 13.68
N MET A 8 8.12 4.06 13.87
CA MET A 8 7.59 5.29 14.44
C MET A 8 6.64 4.97 15.60
N VAL A 9 7.11 5.20 16.83
CA VAL A 9 6.28 5.04 18.03
C VAL A 9 5.39 6.28 18.17
N SER A 10 4.07 6.12 18.08
CA SER A 10 3.11 7.17 18.43
C SER A 10 2.32 6.79 19.67
N THR A 11 2.29 7.67 20.65
CA THR A 11 1.47 7.55 21.85
C THR A 11 0.25 8.46 21.70
N HIS A 12 -0.95 7.88 21.71
CA HIS A 12 -2.18 8.63 21.91
C HIS A 12 -2.92 8.02 23.10
N LYS A 13 -2.99 8.77 24.22
CA LYS A 13 -3.69 8.41 25.46
C LYS A 13 -3.20 7.11 26.14
N ASP A 14 -1.89 6.97 26.36
CA ASP A 14 -1.27 5.95 27.24
C ASP A 14 -1.58 4.48 26.93
N ARG A 15 -2.06 4.17 25.72
CA ARG A 15 -2.26 2.80 25.25
C ARG A 15 -1.23 2.48 24.17
N PRO A 16 -0.48 1.37 24.28
CA PRO A 16 0.37 0.93 23.19
C PRO A 16 -0.52 0.62 21.98
N GLN A 17 -0.45 1.46 20.95
CA GLN A 17 -1.03 1.15 19.65
C GLN A 17 -0.08 0.20 18.92
N VAL A 18 -0.63 -0.83 18.29
CA VAL A 18 0.13 -1.72 17.41
C VAL A 18 0.58 -0.90 16.21
N LEU A 19 1.82 -0.46 16.24
CA LEU A 19 2.48 0.13 15.08
C LEU A 19 2.72 -1.01 14.09
N VAL A 20 2.05 -0.96 12.95
CA VAL A 20 2.36 -1.91 11.89
C VAL A 20 3.28 -1.26 10.87
N LEU A 21 4.48 -1.82 10.80
CA LEU A 21 5.60 -1.32 10.01
C LEU A 21 5.35 -1.60 8.53
N GLY A 22 5.41 -0.56 7.72
CA GLY A 22 5.37 -0.69 6.26
C GLY A 22 6.77 -0.85 5.65
N GLU A 23 6.84 -1.49 4.49
CA GLU A 23 8.04 -1.57 3.65
C GLU A 23 8.05 -0.38 2.68
N ARG A 24 9.06 0.49 2.79
CA ARG A 24 9.21 1.60 1.83
C ARG A 24 9.66 1.05 0.47
N VAL A 25 8.92 1.42 -0.57
CA VAL A 25 9.17 1.00 -1.96
C VAL A 25 9.88 2.11 -2.73
N ALA A 26 9.39 3.34 -2.60
CA ALA A 26 9.91 4.53 -3.26
C ALA A 26 9.71 5.75 -2.34
N PRO A 27 10.37 6.90 -2.58
CA PRO A 27 10.03 8.14 -1.90
C PRO A 27 8.54 8.45 -2.07
N GLY A 28 7.79 8.50 -0.96
CA GLY A 28 6.35 8.76 -0.98
C GLY A 28 5.43 7.54 -1.16
N LEU A 29 5.97 6.34 -1.34
CA LEU A 29 5.20 5.10 -1.48
C LEU A 29 5.68 4.00 -0.54
N VAL A 30 4.74 3.42 0.21
CA VAL A 30 5.00 2.36 1.18
C VAL A 30 4.02 1.20 1.00
N ILE A 31 4.47 -0.03 1.25
CA ILE A 31 3.59 -1.18 1.44
C ILE A 31 3.26 -1.24 2.92
N THR A 32 2.00 -1.10 3.28
CA THR A 32 1.51 -1.24 4.67
C THR A 32 0.60 -2.46 4.77
N PRO A 33 0.46 -3.10 5.93
CA PRO A 33 -0.67 -4.02 6.09
C PRO A 33 -2.02 -3.32 5.86
N GLY A 34 -3.03 -4.09 5.48
CA GLY A 34 -4.42 -3.74 5.72
C GLY A 34 -4.73 -3.94 7.20
N VAL A 35 -5.26 -2.90 7.86
CA VAL A 35 -5.79 -2.99 9.22
C VAL A 35 -7.29 -2.70 9.19
N ASP A 36 -8.06 -3.41 10.03
CA ASP A 36 -9.49 -3.17 10.17
C ASP A 36 -9.78 -1.88 10.96
N GLY A 37 -11.06 -1.50 11.09
CA GLY A 37 -11.47 -0.33 11.87
C GLY A 37 -11.14 -0.41 13.37
N ALA A 38 -10.72 -1.58 13.87
CA ALA A 38 -10.24 -1.79 15.24
C ALA A 38 -8.70 -1.80 15.32
N GLY A 39 -7.99 -1.54 14.22
CA GLY A 39 -6.52 -1.53 14.15
C GLY A 39 -5.88 -2.92 14.13
N ARG A 40 -6.64 -3.98 13.83
CA ARG A 40 -6.12 -5.35 13.73
C ARG A 40 -5.69 -5.65 12.32
N TYR A 41 -4.63 -6.44 12.18
CA TYR A 41 -4.16 -6.91 10.88
C TYR A 41 -5.24 -7.75 10.16
N GLY A 42 -5.64 -7.34 8.97
CA GLY A 42 -6.68 -7.97 8.16
C GLY A 42 -6.18 -9.00 7.15
N GLY A 43 -4.93 -9.46 7.25
CA GLY A 43 -4.40 -10.53 6.38
C GLY A 43 -3.84 -10.06 5.03
N GLY A 44 -4.13 -8.83 4.61
CA GLY A 44 -3.65 -8.26 3.34
C GLY A 44 -2.64 -7.11 3.51
N TRP A 45 -2.10 -6.65 2.39
CA TRP A 45 -1.15 -5.56 2.26
C TRP A 45 -1.61 -4.57 1.20
N LEU A 46 -1.44 -3.29 1.49
CA LEU A 46 -1.84 -2.14 0.69
C LEU A 46 -0.59 -1.40 0.21
N LEU A 47 -0.65 -0.85 -1.00
CA LEU A 47 0.28 0.20 -1.44
C LEU A 47 -0.30 1.55 -1.06
N THR A 48 0.40 2.30 -0.23
CA THR A 48 -0.10 3.51 0.41
C THR A 48 0.75 4.70 0.04
N HIS A 49 0.10 5.76 -0.45
CA HIS A 49 0.75 7.04 -0.71
C HIS A 49 0.96 7.79 0.61
N VAL A 50 2.21 8.02 0.98
CA VAL A 50 2.62 8.48 2.32
C VAL A 50 1.98 9.82 2.68
N ALA A 51 1.96 10.79 1.76
CA ALA A 51 1.48 12.13 2.07
C ALA A 51 -0.05 12.16 2.35
N THR A 52 -0.81 11.27 1.72
CA THR A 52 -2.28 11.21 1.87
C THR A 52 -2.77 10.11 2.80
N GLY A 53 -1.95 9.10 3.08
CA GLY A 53 -2.37 7.89 3.79
C GLY A 53 -3.34 6.99 3.00
N HIS A 54 -3.69 7.33 1.75
CA HIS A 54 -4.62 6.57 0.93
C HIS A 54 -3.95 5.40 0.20
N ALA A 55 -4.71 4.33 0.03
CA ALA A 55 -4.33 3.20 -0.80
C ALA A 55 -4.35 3.58 -2.29
N VAL A 56 -3.29 3.21 -3.00
CA VAL A 56 -3.10 3.47 -4.43
C VAL A 56 -3.92 2.52 -5.30
N LEU A 57 -4.01 1.23 -4.92
CA LEU A 57 -4.66 0.18 -5.71
C LEU A 57 -6.05 -0.23 -5.21
N GLY A 58 -6.60 0.49 -4.23
CA GLY A 58 -7.96 0.31 -3.71
C GLY A 58 -8.23 -0.98 -2.92
N CYS A 59 -7.48 -2.05 -3.16
CA CYS A 59 -7.67 -3.35 -2.51
C CYS A 59 -6.39 -3.84 -1.85
N ALA A 60 -6.54 -4.61 -0.77
CA ALA A 60 -5.44 -5.34 -0.16
C ALA A 60 -5.12 -6.62 -0.95
N THR A 61 -3.88 -7.07 -0.89
CA THR A 61 -3.43 -8.33 -1.51
C THR A 61 -2.35 -9.00 -0.67
N CYS A 62 -1.89 -10.20 -1.04
CA CYS A 62 -0.77 -10.82 -0.32
C CYS A 62 0.53 -10.02 -0.51
N LEU A 63 1.45 -10.09 0.47
CA LEU A 63 2.70 -9.30 0.44
C LEU A 63 3.51 -9.48 -0.85
N TYR A 64 3.54 -10.71 -1.38
CA TYR A 64 4.24 -11.02 -2.63
C TYR A 64 3.68 -10.20 -3.80
N CYS A 65 2.36 -10.17 -3.96
CA CYS A 65 1.70 -9.44 -5.03
C CYS A 65 1.76 -7.92 -4.81
N ALA A 66 1.70 -7.46 -3.55
CA ALA A 66 1.93 -6.06 -3.22
C ALA A 66 3.32 -5.60 -3.67
N ARG A 67 4.38 -6.38 -3.37
CA ARG A 67 5.75 -6.08 -3.85
C ARG A 67 5.87 -6.09 -5.37
N ARG A 68 5.22 -7.04 -6.05
CA ARG A 68 5.22 -7.10 -7.51
C ARG A 68 4.52 -5.91 -8.15
N ALA A 69 3.34 -5.53 -7.64
CA ALA A 69 2.64 -4.34 -8.10
C ALA A 69 3.45 -3.07 -7.79
N ALA A 70 4.14 -3.02 -6.65
CA ALA A 70 4.99 -1.89 -6.29
C ALA A 70 6.14 -1.69 -7.29
N ALA A 71 6.71 -2.79 -7.79
CA ALA A 71 7.81 -2.75 -8.76
C ALA A 71 7.41 -2.10 -10.09
N THR A 72 6.14 -2.19 -10.49
CA THR A 72 5.64 -1.58 -11.74
C THR A 72 5.36 -0.08 -11.60
N LEU A 73 5.31 0.41 -10.36
CA LEU A 73 5.08 1.81 -10.02
C LEU A 73 6.39 2.57 -9.75
N ILE A 74 7.54 1.90 -9.88
CA ILE A 74 8.86 2.52 -9.80
C ILE A 74 9.03 3.48 -10.98
N GLY A 75 9.52 4.68 -10.69
CA GLY A 75 9.72 5.74 -11.68
C GLY A 75 8.65 6.84 -11.67
N ILE A 76 7.56 6.64 -10.94
CA ILE A 76 6.62 7.72 -10.59
C ILE A 76 7.17 8.48 -9.38
N ASP A 77 7.10 9.80 -9.43
CA ASP A 77 7.38 10.64 -8.26
C ASP A 77 6.18 10.68 -7.32
N TRP A 78 6.22 9.78 -6.32
CA TRP A 78 5.19 9.68 -5.28
C TRP A 78 5.34 10.72 -4.17
N THR A 79 6.26 11.68 -4.28
CA THR A 79 6.37 12.78 -3.30
C THR A 79 5.43 13.95 -3.60
N ARG A 80 4.83 13.95 -4.79
CA ARG A 80 3.84 14.93 -5.25
C ARG A 80 2.57 14.91 -4.39
N ALA A 81 1.84 16.03 -4.39
CA ALA A 81 0.56 16.10 -3.71
C ALA A 81 -0.46 15.12 -4.32
N GLY A 82 -1.36 14.59 -3.50
CA GLY A 82 -2.36 13.63 -3.96
C GLY A 82 -3.26 14.16 -5.08
N ALA A 83 -3.58 15.45 -5.07
CA ALA A 83 -4.37 16.09 -6.12
C ALA A 83 -3.64 16.10 -7.48
N ASP A 84 -2.33 16.35 -7.47
CA ASP A 84 -1.52 16.36 -8.68
C ASP A 84 -1.36 14.95 -9.26
N LEU A 85 -1.22 13.94 -8.41
CA LEU A 85 -1.17 12.53 -8.82
C LEU A 85 -2.51 12.07 -9.38
N ALA A 86 -3.63 12.49 -8.80
CA ALA A 86 -4.98 12.11 -9.25
C ALA A 86 -5.33 12.67 -10.62
N GLY A 87 -4.82 13.87 -10.96
CA GLY A 87 -5.00 14.49 -12.27
C GLY A 87 -4.02 14.00 -13.34
N ASP A 88 -3.06 13.14 -12.99
CA ASP A 88 -1.98 12.70 -13.87
C ASP A 88 -2.35 11.42 -14.63
N GLU A 89 -2.45 11.52 -15.96
CA GLU A 89 -2.81 10.39 -16.82
C GLU A 89 -1.80 9.25 -16.77
N GLN A 90 -0.51 9.55 -16.67
CA GLN A 90 0.53 8.53 -16.61
C GLN A 90 0.45 7.76 -15.29
N VAL A 91 0.21 8.47 -14.18
CA VAL A 91 -0.01 7.84 -12.88
C VAL A 91 -1.27 6.97 -12.93
N ARG A 92 -2.37 7.50 -13.46
CA ARG A 92 -3.63 6.76 -13.60
C ARG A 92 -3.45 5.49 -14.43
N ALA A 93 -2.79 5.57 -15.58
CA ALA A 93 -2.53 4.43 -16.46
C ALA A 93 -1.63 3.38 -15.78
N ALA A 94 -0.61 3.79 -15.03
CA ALA A 94 0.25 2.86 -14.31
C ALA A 94 -0.49 2.13 -13.17
N VAL A 95 -1.30 2.87 -12.40
CA VAL A 95 -2.09 2.34 -11.29
C VAL A 95 -3.19 1.40 -11.80
N GLN A 96 -3.92 1.78 -12.85
CA GLN A 96 -5.02 0.99 -13.43
C GLN A 96 -4.56 -0.09 -14.40
N GLY A 97 -3.30 -0.06 -14.83
CA GLY A 97 -2.69 -1.02 -15.74
C GLY A 97 -2.14 -2.25 -15.03
N GLU A 98 -0.85 -2.49 -15.22
CA GLU A 98 -0.18 -3.72 -14.76
C GLU A 98 -0.24 -3.88 -13.23
N ALA A 99 -0.15 -2.80 -12.46
CA ALA A 99 -0.23 -2.86 -11.00
C ALA A 99 -1.59 -3.41 -10.54
N ALA A 100 -2.70 -2.87 -11.06
CA ALA A 100 -4.04 -3.36 -10.76
C ALA A 100 -4.28 -4.79 -11.29
N ARG A 101 -3.70 -5.15 -12.44
CA ARG A 101 -3.79 -6.51 -12.98
C ARG A 101 -3.13 -7.52 -12.04
N ILE A 102 -1.92 -7.25 -11.56
CA ILE A 102 -1.21 -8.11 -10.61
C ILE A 102 -2.04 -8.34 -9.35
N VAL A 103 -2.61 -7.29 -8.76
CA VAL A 103 -3.45 -7.39 -7.55
C VAL A 103 -4.70 -8.23 -7.82
N ARG A 104 -5.40 -7.98 -8.93
CA ARG A 104 -6.61 -8.69 -9.30
C ARG A 104 -6.37 -10.18 -9.52
N ASP A 105 -5.34 -10.49 -10.32
CA ASP A 105 -4.97 -11.88 -10.61
C ASP A 105 -4.58 -12.59 -9.31
N CYS A 106 -3.83 -11.91 -8.44
CA CYS A 106 -3.46 -12.48 -7.15
C CYS A 106 -4.69 -12.80 -6.29
N ASN A 107 -5.61 -11.85 -6.13
CA ASN A 107 -6.80 -12.01 -5.30
C ASN A 107 -7.76 -13.06 -5.87
N ALA A 108 -7.82 -13.24 -7.20
CA ALA A 108 -8.58 -14.32 -7.83
C ALA A 108 -8.00 -15.72 -7.53
N TRP A 109 -6.70 -15.81 -7.27
CA TRP A 109 -6.03 -17.06 -6.86
C TRP A 109 -6.01 -17.24 -5.34
N THR A 110 -6.00 -16.16 -4.56
CA THR A 110 -5.93 -16.18 -3.09
C THR A 110 -7.30 -16.00 -2.44
N CYS A 111 -8.34 -16.75 -2.85
CA CYS A 111 -9.71 -16.72 -2.29
C CYS A 111 -9.83 -17.02 -0.77
N GLU A 112 -8.76 -16.87 0.00
CA GLU A 112 -8.68 -16.98 1.45
C GLU A 112 -8.23 -15.68 2.15
N ILE A 113 -8.20 -14.52 1.46
CA ILE A 113 -8.13 -13.23 2.17
C ILE A 113 -9.58 -12.87 2.55
N PRO A 114 -10.00 -13.04 3.82
CA PRO A 114 -11.36 -12.76 4.23
C PRO A 114 -11.55 -11.25 4.19
N ASP A 115 -12.54 -10.81 3.41
CA ASP A 115 -13.05 -9.44 3.31
C ASP A 115 -12.04 -8.38 2.82
N GLY A 116 -12.16 -7.97 1.55
CA GLY A 116 -11.37 -6.82 1.07
C GLY A 116 -11.40 -6.50 -0.44
N CYS A 117 -12.57 -6.56 -1.07
CA CYS A 117 -12.88 -5.80 -2.29
C CYS A 117 -14.14 -4.98 -2.05
#